data_AF-A0A3B9V392-F1
#
_entry.id   AF-A0A3B9V392-F1
#
_cell.length_a   1.000
_cell.length_b   1.000
_cell.length_c   1.000
_cell.angle_alpha   90.00
_cell.angle_beta   90.00
_cell.angle_gamma   90.00
#
_symmetry.space_group_name_H-M   'P 1'
#
loop_
_entity.id
_entity.type
_entity.pdbx_description
1 polymer ?
#
loop_
_entity_poly.entity_id
_entity_poly.type
_entity_poly.pdbx_seq_one_letter_code
_entity_poly.pdbx_strand_id
1 'polypeptide(L)' 'QPRKLLCGREHVIRSASGTWTAHSLMVADLEDDESLDLQAFGLGLGRAMGCGVFHHHKSISSVRRDSND' A
#
# COMPACT_ATOMS: atom_id res chain seq x y z
N GLN A 1 -4.26 -7.58 -11.56
CA GLN A 1 -3.38 -8.25 -10.56
C GLN A 1 -2.15 -7.37 -10.38
N PRO A 2 -1.71 -7.06 -9.15
CA PRO A 2 -0.65 -6.07 -8.95
C PRO A 2 0.68 -6.57 -9.53
N ARG A 3 1.26 -5.77 -10.42
CA ARG A 3 2.47 -6.12 -11.17
C ARG A 3 3.74 -5.89 -10.36
N LYS A 4 3.69 -4.94 -9.41
CA LYS A 4 4.79 -4.61 -8.50
C LYS A 4 4.27 -4.40 -7.10
N LEU A 5 4.87 -5.14 -6.16
CA LEU A 5 4.59 -5.07 -4.74
C LEU A 5 5.90 -4.85 -3.98
N LEU A 6 5.88 -3.94 -3.02
CA LEU A 6 6.98 -3.76 -2.07
C LEU A 6 6.44 -3.90 -0.65
N CYS A 7 6.89 -4.94 0.04
CA CYS A 7 6.64 -5.10 1.47
C CYS A 7 7.47 -4.08 2.24
N GLY A 8 6.80 -3.28 3.04
CA GLY A 8 7.40 -2.27 3.90
C GLY A 8 7.51 -2.72 5.34
N ARG A 9 7.49 -1.74 6.23
CA ARG A 9 7.69 -1.94 7.68
C ARG A 9 6.62 -2.85 8.28
N GLU A 10 7.06 -3.72 9.17
CA GLU A 10 6.19 -4.50 10.07
C GLU A 10 5.60 -3.59 11.16
N HIS A 11 4.33 -3.83 11.50
CA HIS A 11 3.63 -3.19 12.60
C HIS A 11 2.94 -4.25 13.44
N VAL A 12 3.08 -4.13 14.75
CA VAL A 12 2.41 -4.99 15.72
C VAL A 12 1.25 -4.22 16.33
N ILE A 13 0.03 -4.73 16.13
CA ILE A 13 -1.20 -4.13 16.60
C ILE A 13 -1.73 -4.96 17.76
N ARG A 14 -1.85 -4.34 18.93
CA ARG A 14 -2.43 -4.98 20.12
C ARG A 14 -3.90 -4.58 20.24
N SER A 15 -4.77 -5.57 20.35
CA SER A 15 -6.21 -5.40 20.46
C SER A 15 -6.77 -6.31 21.57
N ALA A 16 -8.01 -6.09 21.98
CA ALA A 16 -8.69 -6.96 22.96
C ALA A 16 -8.80 -8.42 22.47
N SER A 17 -8.82 -8.66 21.16
CA SER A 17 -8.88 -10.00 20.57
C SER A 17 -7.50 -10.65 20.38
N GLY A 18 -6.42 -9.98 20.77
CA GLY A 18 -5.06 -10.48 20.65
C GLY A 18 -4.11 -9.55 19.90
N THR A 19 -2.94 -10.09 19.56
CA THR A 19 -1.87 -9.38 18.85
C THR A 19 -1.88 -9.75 17.38
N TRP A 20 -1.79 -8.75 16.51
CA TRP A 20 -1.77 -8.89 15.07
C TRP A 20 -0.45 -8.35 14.52
N THR A 21 0.11 -9.05 13.54
CA THR A 21 1.23 -8.57 12.74
C THR A 21 0.71 -8.13 11.38
N ALA A 22 1.05 -6.90 10.97
CA ALA A 22 0.73 -6.34 9.67
C ALA A 22 1.97 -5.72 9.05
N HIS A 23 2.00 -5.58 7.73
CA HIS A 23 3.05 -4.86 7.02
C HIS A 23 2.47 -3.71 6.21
N SER A 24 3.18 -2.59 6.13
CA SER A 24 2.91 -1.60 5.09
C SER A 24 3.15 -2.23 3.72
N LEU A 25 2.32 -1.93 2.73
CA LEU A 25 2.45 -2.45 1.37
C LEU A 25 2.36 -1.30 0.39
N MET A 26 3.33 -1.21 -0.51
CA MET A 26 3.25 -0.35 -1.68
C MET A 26 2.90 -1.22 -2.89
N VAL A 27 1.90 -0.76 -3.65
CA VAL A 27 1.47 -1.36 -4.90
C VAL A 27 1.73 -0.35 -6.01
N ALA A 28 2.43 -0.77 -7.06
CA ALA A 28 2.78 0.09 -8.19
C ALA A 28 2.33 -0.53 -9.51
N ASP A 29 2.30 0.31 -10.54
CA ASP A 29 1.84 -0.04 -11.90
C ASP A 29 0.41 -0.59 -11.90
N LEU A 30 -0.50 0.10 -11.21
CA LEU A 30 -1.94 -0.14 -11.27
C LEU A 30 -2.55 0.72 -12.37
N GLU A 31 -3.49 0.15 -13.12
CA GLU A 31 -4.41 0.91 -13.96
C GLU A 31 -5.39 1.73 -13.09
N ASP A 32 -6.06 2.71 -13.69
CA ASP A 32 -6.95 3.62 -12.95
C ASP A 32 -8.11 2.87 -12.26
N ASP A 33 -8.71 1.89 -12.94
CA ASP A 33 -9.78 1.05 -12.41
C ASP A 33 -9.28 0.15 -11.27
N GLU A 34 -8.12 -0.49 -11.44
CA GLU A 34 -7.49 -1.29 -10.38
C GLU A 34 -7.15 -0.42 -9.15
N SER A 35 -6.72 0.83 -9.35
CA SER A 35 -6.44 1.78 -8.27
C SER A 35 -7.71 2.19 -7.53
N LEU A 36 -8.80 2.44 -8.26
CA LEU A 36 -10.10 2.77 -7.68
C LEU A 36 -10.68 1.60 -6.89
N ASP A 37 -10.64 0.39 -7.45
CA ASP A 37 -11.07 -0.83 -6.78
C ASP A 37 -10.25 -1.07 -5.51
N LEU A 38 -8.92 -0.89 -5.57
CA LEU A 38 -8.06 -1.06 -4.41
C LEU A 38 -8.33 -0.01 -3.32
N GLN A 39 -8.81 1.17 -3.67
CA GLN A 39 -9.23 2.20 -2.71
C GLN A 39 -10.61 1.94 -2.13
N ALA A 40 -11.56 1.54 -2.97
CA ALA A 40 -12.95 1.29 -2.58
C ALA A 40 -13.07 0.03 -1.73
N PHE A 41 -12.41 -1.04 -2.16
CA PHE A 41 -12.31 -2.26 -1.42
C PHE A 41 -11.15 -2.12 -0.45
N GLY A 42 -9.89 -2.17 -0.87
CA GLY A 42 -8.75 -2.33 0.04
C GLY A 42 -8.36 -3.80 0.17
N LEU A 43 -7.51 -4.15 1.14
CA LEU A 43 -6.86 -5.46 1.20
C LEU A 43 -7.06 -6.19 2.54
N GLY A 44 -7.28 -7.50 2.47
CA GLY A 44 -7.32 -8.37 3.66
C GLY A 44 -8.50 -8.12 4.61
N LEU A 45 -8.43 -8.76 5.78
CA LEU A 45 -9.55 -8.86 6.73
C LEU A 45 -9.55 -7.78 7.82
N GLY A 46 -8.52 -6.92 7.89
CA GLY A 46 -8.31 -5.97 8.99
C GLY A 46 -8.83 -4.54 8.76
N ARG A 47 -9.71 -4.33 7.79
CA ARG A 47 -10.09 -2.98 7.32
C ARG A 47 -10.78 -2.13 8.39
N ALA A 48 -11.62 -2.75 9.22
CA ALA A 48 -12.28 -2.07 10.35
C ALA A 48 -11.28 -1.62 11.43
N MET A 49 -10.08 -2.21 11.48
CA MET A 49 -8.98 -1.80 12.35
C MET A 49 -8.01 -0.81 11.68
N GLY A 50 -8.30 -0.39 10.44
CA GLY A 50 -7.44 0.47 9.64
C GLY A 50 -6.35 -0.26 8.84
N CYS A 51 -6.29 -1.61 8.89
CA CYS A 51 -5.32 -2.39 8.11
C CYS A 51 -5.81 -2.60 6.68
N GLY A 52 -4.90 -2.55 5.71
CA GLY A 52 -5.23 -2.79 4.30
C GLY A 52 -6.13 -1.71 3.68
N VAL A 53 -6.22 -0.55 4.32
CA VAL A 53 -6.75 0.67 3.71
C VAL A 53 -5.70 1.21 2.75
N PHE A 54 -6.08 1.53 1.52
CA PHE A 54 -5.18 2.08 0.52
C PHE A 54 -5.30 3.60 0.48
N HIS A 55 -4.15 4.28 0.40
CA HIS A 55 -4.09 5.73 0.23
C HIS A 55 -3.34 6.04 -1.06
N HIS A 56 -3.94 6.84 -1.93
CA HIS A 56 -3.27 7.25 -3.16
C HIS A 56 -1.99 8.02 -2.80
N HIS A 57 -0.88 7.67 -3.45
CA HIS A 57 0.41 8.34 -3.27
C HIS A 57 0.94 8.77 -4.63
N LYS A 58 1.50 9.98 -4.70
CA LYS A 58 2.12 10.51 -5.92
C LYS A 58 3.22 9.54 -6.39
N SER A 59 3.30 9.32 -7.70
CA SER A 59 4.25 8.41 -8.34
C SER A 59 5.65 8.55 -7.76
N ILE A 60 6.29 7.42 -7.46
CA ILE A 60 7.67 7.35 -6.95
C ILE A 60 8.72 7.44 -8.07
N SER A 61 8.35 7.96 -9.24
CA SER A 61 9.29 8.14 -10.35
C SER A 61 10.55 8.83 -9.85
N SER A 62 11.71 8.20 -10.09
CA SER A 62 12.99 8.77 -9.70
C SER A 62 13.10 10.18 -10.27
N VAL A 63 13.44 11.14 -9.42
CA VAL A 63 13.85 12.46 -9.90
C VAL A 63 15.15 12.22 -10.65
N ARG A 64 15.06 12.06 -11.97
CA ARG A 64 16.22 12.06 -12.84
C ARG A 64 16.94 13.37 -12.57
N ARG A 65 18.18 13.31 -12.05
CA ARG A 65 19.08 14.45 -12.22
C ARG A 65 19.31 14.52 -13.72
N ASP A 66 18.77 15.54 -14.35
CA ASP A 66 19.19 15.91 -15.69
C ASP A 66 20.64 16.37 -15.57
N SER A 67 21.56 15.42 -15.67
CA SER A 67 22.96 15.69 -15.96
C SER A 67 23.02 16.04 -17.45
N ASN A 68 22.93 17.33 -17.76
CA ASN A 68 23.43 17.84 -19.03
C ASN A 68 24.05 19.23 -18.77
N ASP A 69 25.38 19.27 -18.89
CA ASP A 69 26.32 20.41 -18.96
C ASP A 69 25.95 21.74 -18.26
#